data_AF-A0A956Y9Y3-F1
#
_entry.id   AF-A0A956Y9Y3-F1
#
_cell.length_a   1.000
_cell.length_b   1.000
_cell.length_c   1.000
_cell.angle_alpha   90.00
_cell.angle_beta   90.00
_cell.angle_gamma   90.00
#
_symmetry.space_group_name_H-M   'P 1'
#
loop_
_entity.id
_entity.type
_entity.pdbx_description
1 polymer ?
#
loop_
_entity_poly.entity_id
_entity_poly.type
_entity_poly.pdbx_seq_one_letter_code
_entity_poly.pdbx_strand_id
1 'polypeptide(L)' 'VTYLASAPKDRSAGEAYWAAVDDVKRHGNLPVPMHLRNAPTQLMKEMGYGKREQEGNLPQKLAKKRYYRPKG' A
#
# COMPACT_ATOMS: atom_id res chain seq x y z
N VAL A 1 -21.18 -24.78 -7.44
CA VAL A 1 -20.07 -24.49 -8.40
C VAL A 1 -20.49 -23.56 -9.53
N THR A 2 -21.75 -23.59 -9.98
CA THR A 2 -22.28 -22.80 -11.12
C THR A 2 -22.01 -21.30 -11.03
N TYR A 3 -22.23 -20.66 -9.88
CA TYR A 3 -22.06 -19.20 -9.72
C TYR A 3 -20.62 -18.71 -10.00
N LEU A 4 -19.61 -19.30 -9.36
CA LEU A 4 -18.22 -18.92 -9.60
C LEU A 4 -17.76 -19.37 -10.99
N ALA A 5 -18.29 -20.47 -11.53
CA ALA A 5 -17.94 -20.94 -12.87
C ALA A 5 -18.40 -19.95 -13.97
N SER A 6 -19.60 -19.38 -13.84
CA SER A 6 -20.17 -18.44 -14.82
C SER A 6 -19.72 -16.98 -14.65
N ALA A 7 -19.17 -16.60 -13.50
CA ALA A 7 -18.70 -15.23 -13.27
C ALA A 7 -17.46 -14.85 -14.14
N PRO A 8 -17.29 -13.56 -14.50
CA PRO A 8 -16.04 -13.06 -15.09
C PRO A 8 -14.85 -13.37 -14.18
N LYS A 9 -13.73 -13.79 -14.76
CA LYS A 9 -12.53 -14.15 -14.01
C LYS A 9 -11.52 -13.02 -14.09
N ASP A 10 -11.08 -12.54 -12.93
CA ASP A 10 -9.96 -11.62 -12.83
C ASP A 10 -8.95 -12.12 -11.78
N ARG A 11 -7.67 -12.12 -12.17
CA ARG A 11 -6.54 -12.50 -11.33
C ARG A 11 -5.68 -11.30 -10.93
N SER A 12 -6.01 -10.10 -11.41
CA SER A 12 -5.25 -8.85 -11.22
C SER A 12 -5.00 -8.54 -9.75
N ALA A 13 -5.97 -8.79 -8.86
CA ALA A 13 -5.83 -8.60 -7.43
C ALA A 13 -4.81 -9.56 -6.82
N GLY A 14 -4.83 -10.84 -7.22
CA GLY A 14 -3.88 -11.84 -6.76
C GLY A 14 -2.45 -11.55 -7.24
N GLU A 15 -2.30 -11.16 -8.50
CA GLU A 15 -1.00 -10.75 -9.07
C GLU A 15 -0.44 -9.51 -8.35
N ALA A 16 -1.30 -8.52 -8.06
CA ALA A 16 -0.91 -7.32 -7.31
C ALA A 16 -0.45 -7.64 -5.89
N TYR A 17 -1.15 -8.54 -5.20
CA TYR A 17 -0.79 -8.99 -3.85
C TYR A 17 0.60 -9.61 -3.84
N TRP A 18 0.86 -10.58 -4.72
CA TRP A 18 2.17 -11.24 -4.78
C TRP A 18 3.30 -10.28 -5.14
N ALA A 19 3.06 -9.34 -6.05
CA ALA A 19 4.03 -8.31 -6.38
C ALA A 19 4.37 -7.39 -5.18
N ALA A 20 3.40 -7.08 -4.31
CA ALA A 20 3.64 -6.32 -3.09
C ALA A 20 4.42 -7.15 -2.04
N VAL A 21 4.08 -8.43 -1.88
CA VAL A 21 4.80 -9.36 -0.99
C VAL A 21 6.27 -9.49 -1.39
N ASP A 22 6.57 -9.57 -2.68
CA ASP A 22 7.94 -9.66 -3.18
C ASP A 22 8.78 -8.42 -2.84
N ASP A 23 8.19 -7.23 -2.92
CA ASP A 23 8.89 -6.00 -2.54
C ASP A 23 9.15 -5.92 -1.03
N VAL A 24 8.21 -6.41 -0.20
CA VAL A 24 8.42 -6.53 1.26
C VAL A 24 9.60 -7.46 1.55
N LYS A 25 9.68 -8.60 0.87
CA LYS A 25 10.81 -9.55 1.01
C LYS A 25 12.14 -8.94 0.56
N ARG A 26 12.14 -8.14 -0.51
CA ARG A 26 13.36 -7.52 -1.07
C ARG A 26 13.87 -6.33 -0.28
N HIS A 27 12.98 -5.53 0.27
CA HIS A 27 13.33 -4.24 0.89
C HIS A 27 13.26 -4.24 2.42
N GLY A 28 12.67 -5.28 3.02
CA GLY A 28 12.53 -5.38 4.47
C GLY A 28 11.63 -4.28 5.04
N ASN A 29 11.98 -3.80 6.23
CA ASN A 29 11.17 -2.85 6.99
C ASN A 29 11.41 -1.39 6.56
N LEU A 30 10.89 -1.02 5.38
CA LEU A 30 10.91 0.38 4.96
C LEU A 30 10.09 1.25 5.94
N PRO A 31 10.54 2.48 6.22
CA PRO A 31 9.88 3.34 7.18
C PRO A 31 8.47 3.71 6.72
N VAL A 32 7.51 3.66 7.64
CA VAL A 32 6.14 4.16 7.41
C VAL A 32 6.21 5.68 7.16
N PRO A 33 5.56 6.20 6.11
CA PRO A 33 5.45 7.63 5.84
C PRO A 33 4.93 8.43 7.05
N MET A 34 5.51 9.60 7.31
CA MET A 34 5.21 10.41 8.51
C MET A 34 3.72 10.74 8.65
N HIS A 35 3.05 11.01 7.53
CA HIS A 35 1.63 11.33 7.48
C HIS A 35 0.70 10.16 7.84
N LEU A 36 1.20 8.91 7.81
CA LEU A 36 0.45 7.71 8.19
C LEU A 36 0.75 7.25 9.63
N ARG A 37 1.76 7.83 10.29
CA ARG A 37 2.12 7.44 11.65
C ARG A 37 1.08 7.93 12.66
N ASN A 38 0.85 7.14 13.69
CA ASN A 38 0.04 7.58 14.83
C ASN A 38 0.71 8.76 15.54
N ALA A 39 -0.08 9.72 16.00
CA ALA A 39 0.36 10.92 16.73
C ALA A 39 -0.44 11.10 18.04
N PRO A 40 -0.30 10.17 19.00
CA PRO A 40 -1.11 10.16 20.22
C PRO A 40 -0.77 11.29 21.19
N THR A 41 0.46 11.82 21.15
CA THR A 41 0.90 12.93 22.02
C THR A 41 0.94 14.26 21.28
N GLN A 42 0.85 15.36 22.03
CA GLN A 42 0.95 16.70 21.48
C GLN A 42 2.32 16.96 20.83
N LEU A 43 3.40 16.55 21.50
CA LEU A 43 4.75 16.64 20.95
C LEU A 43 4.88 15.91 19.60
N MET A 44 4.26 14.74 19.44
CA MET A 44 4.28 14.01 18.16
C MET A 44 3.57 14.77 17.03
N LYS A 45 2.45 15.44 17.32
CA LYS A 45 1.74 16.28 16.34
C LYS A 45 2.57 17.49 15.92
N GLU A 46 3.24 18.12 16.88
CA GLU A 46 4.15 19.26 16.66
C GLU A 46 5.34 18.84 15.77
N MET A 47 5.90 17.65 16.00
CA MET A 47 6.94 17.04 15.15
C MET A 47 6.44 16.56 13.78
N GLY A 48 5.15 16.75 13.46
CA GLY A 48 4.59 16.46 12.14
C GLY A 48 4.10 15.03 11.93
N TYR A 49 3.95 14.23 12.98
CA TYR A 49 3.34 12.89 12.87
C TYR A 49 1.85 13.05 12.52
N GLY A 50 1.36 12.24 11.57
CA GLY A 50 -0.06 12.20 11.21
C GLY A 50 -0.59 13.39 10.41
N LYS A 51 0.28 14.32 9.97
CA LYS A 51 -0.12 15.44 9.09
C LYS A 51 -0.36 14.96 7.66
N ARG A 52 -1.60 15.01 7.18
CA ARG A 52 -2.03 14.54 5.84
C ARG A 52 -1.70 15.49 4.69
N GLU A 53 -0.49 16.01 4.66
CA GLU A 53 -0.03 16.96 3.63
C GLU A 53 0.71 16.27 2.47
N GLN A 54 1.10 14.99 2.65
CA GLN A 54 1.91 14.25 1.68
C GLN A 54 1.04 13.47 0.69
N GLU A 55 1.43 13.48 -0.58
CA GLU A 55 0.83 12.66 -1.63
C GLU A 55 1.42 11.24 -1.63
N GLY A 56 0.54 10.24 -1.57
CA GLY A 56 0.88 8.82 -1.72
C GLY A 56 1.17 8.09 -0.41
N ASN A 57 0.68 6.84 -0.30
CA ASN A 57 0.75 6.05 0.94
C ASN A 57 1.94 5.08 0.99
N LEU A 58 2.76 5.03 -0.05
CA LEU A 58 3.88 4.10 -0.15
C LEU A 58 5.15 4.72 0.45
N PRO A 59 6.06 3.90 1.00
CA PRO A 59 7.39 4.35 1.37
C PRO A 59 8.12 4.99 0.18
N GLN A 60 9.05 5.91 0.45
CA GLN A 60 9.71 6.70 -0.59
C GLN A 60 10.36 5.87 -1.70
N LYS A 61 10.98 4.72 -1.36
CA LYS A 61 11.57 3.79 -2.34
C LYS A 61 10.54 3.14 -3.29
N LEU A 62 9.27 3.12 -2.90
CA LEU A 62 8.17 2.51 -3.64
C LEU A 62 7.14 3.55 -4.11
N ALA A 63 7.41 4.86 -3.95
CA ALA A 63 6.45 5.93 -4.21
C ALA A 63 5.85 5.91 -5.63
N LYS A 64 6.59 5.41 -6.63
CA LYS A 64 6.13 5.32 -8.02
C LYS A 64 5.55 3.96 -8.40
N LYS A 65 5.46 2.99 -7.47
CA LYS A 65 4.95 1.66 -7.77
C LYS A 65 3.42 1.63 -7.78
N ARG A 66 2.88 0.92 -8.77
CA ARG A 66 1.46 0.58 -8.88
C ARG A 66 1.33 -0.93 -9.08
N TYR A 67 0.83 -1.61 -8.05
CA TYR A 67 0.66 -3.07 -8.04
C TYR A 67 -0.63 -3.49 -8.74
N TYR A 68 -1.76 -2.87 -8.40
CA TYR A 68 -3.06 -3.24 -8.93
C TYR A 68 -3.31 -2.64 -10.31
N ARG A 69 -3.59 -3.51 -11.28
CA ARG A 69 -3.93 -3.17 -12.67
C ARG A 69 -5.13 -4.02 -13.10
N PRO A 70 -6.37 -3.51 -12.95
CA PRO A 70 -7.56 -4.28 -13.28
C PRO A 70 -7.57 -4.62 -14.78
N LYS A 71 -7.98 -5.85 -15.10
CA LYS A 71 -8.29 -6.22 -16.48
C LYS A 71 -9.75 -5.81 -16.72
N GLY A 72 -9.96 -4.91 -17.69
CA GLY A 72 -11.28 -4.45 -18.09
C GLY A 72 -12.12 -5.57 -18.72
#